data_AF-A0A9F5JB24-F1
#
_entry.id   AF-A0A9F5JB24-F1
#
_cell.length_a   1.000
_cell.length_b   1.000
_cell.length_c   1.000
_cell.angle_alpha   90.00
_cell.angle_beta   90.00
_cell.angle_gamma   90.00
#
_symmetry.space_group_name_H-M   'P 1'
#
loop_
_entity.id
_entity.type
_entity.pdbx_description
1 polymer ?
#
loop_
_entity_poly.entity_id
_entity_poly.type
_entity_poly.pdbx_seq_one_letter_code
_entity_poly.pdbx_strand_id
1 'polypeptide(L)'
;LDDCLQQYIKNFEREKIGGDQLLRITHQELEDLGVTRIGHQELILEAVDLLCALNYGLETENLKTLSHKLNASAKNLQNFITGRRRSGHYDGRTSRKLPNDFLTSVVDLIGAAKSLLAWLDRSPFAAVTDYSVTRNNVIQLCLELTTIVQQDCTVYETENKILHVCKTLSSVCDHIISLSSDPLVSQSAHLEVIQLANIKPSEGLGMYIKSTYDGLHVITGTTENSPADRCKKIHAGDEVIQVNHQTV
;
A
#
# COMPACT_ATOMS: atom_id res chain seq x y z
N LEU A 1 -4.35 9.04 -15.46
CA LEU A 1 -4.02 10.34 -14.83
C LEU A 1 -5.30 11.13 -14.72
N ASP A 2 -5.58 11.73 -13.57
CA ASP A 2 -6.76 12.60 -13.41
C ASP A 2 -6.70 13.76 -14.43
N ASP A 3 -7.85 14.10 -15.01
CA ASP A 3 -7.96 15.12 -16.06
C ASP A 3 -7.40 16.48 -15.60
N CYS A 4 -7.47 16.78 -14.30
CA CYS A 4 -6.95 18.01 -13.71
C CYS A 4 -5.41 18.12 -13.77
N LEU A 5 -4.70 16.99 -13.91
CA LEU A 5 -3.23 16.94 -13.94
C LEU A 5 -2.67 16.93 -15.37
N GLN A 6 -3.48 16.66 -16.39
CA GLN A 6 -3.01 16.57 -17.79
C GLN A 6 -2.36 17.86 -18.30
N GLN A 7 -2.77 19.02 -17.78
CA GLN A 7 -2.20 20.32 -18.13
C GLN A 7 -0.70 20.43 -17.83
N TYR A 8 -0.16 19.61 -16.91
CA TYR A 8 1.25 19.66 -16.51
C TYR A 8 2.15 18.79 -17.38
N ILE A 9 1.61 17.83 -18.14
CA ILE A 9 2.39 16.83 -18.91
C ILE A 9 3.46 17.50 -19.78
N LYS A 10 3.09 18.56 -20.52
CA LYS A 10 4.03 19.27 -21.40
C LYS A 10 5.21 19.90 -20.67
N ASN A 11 5.04 20.29 -19.40
CA ASN A 11 6.14 20.85 -18.61
C ASN A 11 7.12 19.74 -18.22
N PHE A 12 6.62 18.59 -17.78
CA PHE A 12 7.46 17.42 -17.46
C PHE A 12 8.22 16.91 -18.70
N GLU A 13 7.56 16.85 -19.86
CA GLU A 13 8.19 16.48 -21.13
C GLU A 13 9.25 17.49 -21.57
N ARG A 14 8.95 18.80 -21.44
CA ARG A 14 9.88 19.87 -21.80
C ARG A 14 11.15 19.84 -20.95
N GLU A 15 10.99 19.69 -19.64
CA GLU A 15 12.11 19.58 -18.70
C GLU A 15 12.74 18.17 -18.71
N LYS A 16 12.20 17.24 -19.51
CA LYS A 16 12.69 15.86 -19.69
C LYS A 16 12.84 15.10 -18.36
N ILE A 17 11.84 15.24 -17.49
CA ILE A 17 11.80 14.54 -16.22
C ILE A 17 11.76 13.03 -16.47
N GLY A 18 12.85 12.34 -16.15
CA GLY A 18 12.98 10.89 -16.25
C GLY A 18 12.31 10.18 -15.09
N GLY A 19 12.13 8.86 -15.19
CA GLY A 19 11.50 8.05 -14.13
C GLY A 19 12.26 8.12 -12.80
N ASP A 20 13.59 8.12 -12.82
CA ASP A 20 14.39 8.19 -11.60
C ASP A 20 14.26 9.54 -10.89
N GLN A 21 14.16 10.63 -11.65
CA GLN A 21 13.92 11.97 -11.11
C GLN A 21 12.48 12.10 -10.61
N LEU A 22 11.51 11.58 -11.35
CA LEU A 22 10.11 11.57 -10.94
C LEU A 22 9.91 10.84 -9.61
N LEU A 23 10.59 9.71 -9.40
CA LEU A 23 10.53 8.93 -8.16
C LEU A 23 11.12 9.66 -6.93
N ARG A 24 11.88 10.74 -7.14
CA ARG A 24 12.50 11.54 -6.07
C ARG A 24 12.00 12.98 -6.05
N ILE A 25 10.94 13.26 -6.79
CA ILE A 25 10.47 14.62 -7.01
C ILE A 25 9.97 15.23 -5.71
N THR A 26 10.33 16.49 -5.49
CA THR A 26 9.98 17.25 -4.27
C THR A 26 8.88 18.27 -4.55
N HIS A 27 8.24 18.80 -3.50
CA HIS A 27 7.30 19.92 -3.61
C HIS A 27 7.90 21.11 -4.37
N GLN A 28 9.17 21.44 -4.12
CA GLN A 28 9.86 22.55 -4.79
C GLN A 28 10.02 22.28 -6.29
N GLU A 29 10.45 21.08 -6.67
CA GLU A 29 10.61 20.72 -8.08
C GLU A 29 9.25 20.67 -8.82
N LEU A 30 8.19 20.26 -8.15
CA LEU A 30 6.83 20.35 -8.69
C LEU A 30 6.40 21.80 -8.92
N GLU A 31 6.73 22.71 -8.00
CA GLU A 31 6.49 24.13 -8.17
C GLU A 31 7.27 24.70 -9.36
N ASP A 32 8.54 24.33 -9.51
CA ASP A 32 9.40 24.73 -10.64
C ASP A 32 8.87 24.20 -11.99
N LEU A 33 8.20 23.04 -11.97
CA LEU A 33 7.50 22.47 -13.13
C LEU A 33 6.12 23.11 -13.38
N GLY A 34 5.74 24.12 -12.61
CA GLY A 34 4.49 24.88 -12.74
C GLY A 34 3.29 24.25 -12.03
N VAL A 35 3.50 23.22 -11.21
CA VAL A 35 2.47 22.65 -10.33
C VAL A 35 2.41 23.45 -9.04
N THR A 36 1.86 24.67 -9.09
CA THR A 36 1.82 25.58 -7.91
C THR A 36 0.65 25.31 -6.95
N ARG A 37 -0.36 24.54 -7.38
CA ARG A 37 -1.51 24.21 -6.53
C ARG A 37 -1.12 23.07 -5.60
N ILE A 38 -1.11 23.34 -4.29
CA ILE A 38 -0.79 22.33 -3.25
C ILE A 38 -1.61 21.04 -3.45
N GLY A 39 -2.93 21.14 -3.65
CA GLY A 39 -3.75 19.95 -3.87
C GLY A 39 -3.33 19.10 -5.08
N HIS A 40 -2.78 19.71 -6.13
CA HIS A 40 -2.24 18.97 -7.27
C HIS A 40 -0.85 18.40 -6.99
N GLN A 41 -0.03 19.10 -6.22
CA GLN A 41 1.27 18.58 -5.75
C GLN A 41 1.05 17.31 -4.92
N GLU A 42 0.12 17.34 -3.96
CA GLU A 42 -0.19 16.18 -3.11
C GLU A 42 -0.68 14.98 -3.92
N LEU A 43 -1.54 15.19 -4.94
CA LEU A 43 -1.98 14.09 -5.82
C LEU A 43 -0.82 13.45 -6.59
N ILE A 44 0.11 14.27 -7.11
CA ILE A 44 1.28 13.76 -7.83
C ILE A 44 2.23 13.03 -6.88
N LEU A 45 2.51 13.61 -5.72
CA LEU A 45 3.39 13.00 -4.72
C LEU A 45 2.81 11.71 -4.16
N GLU A 46 1.51 11.64 -3.90
CA GLU A 46 0.85 10.40 -3.49
C GLU A 46 0.97 9.33 -4.58
N ALA A 47 0.78 9.69 -5.85
CA ALA A 47 0.97 8.75 -6.96
C ALA A 47 2.43 8.30 -7.10
N VAL A 48 3.40 9.20 -6.88
CA VAL A 48 4.84 8.89 -6.88
C VAL A 48 5.20 7.98 -5.71
N ASP A 49 4.66 8.22 -4.51
CA ASP A 49 4.87 7.37 -3.34
C ASP A 49 4.34 5.95 -3.57
N LEU A 50 3.17 5.82 -4.20
CA LEU A 50 2.63 4.52 -4.61
C LEU A 50 3.55 3.81 -5.63
N LEU A 51 4.10 4.56 -6.59
CA LEU A 51 5.04 4.02 -7.57
C LEU A 51 6.38 3.61 -6.93
N CYS A 52 6.88 4.38 -5.96
CA CYS A 52 8.04 4.02 -5.15
C CYS A 52 7.80 2.74 -4.35
N ALA A 53 6.65 2.63 -3.68
CA ALA A 53 6.26 1.43 -2.95
C ALA A 53 6.20 0.20 -3.87
N LEU A 54 5.69 0.36 -5.09
CA LEU A 54 5.72 -0.71 -6.10
C LEU A 54 7.15 -1.07 -6.51
N ASN A 55 7.95 -0.08 -6.90
CA ASN A 55 9.28 -0.27 -7.48
C ASN A 55 10.32 -0.81 -6.48
N TYR A 56 10.20 -0.46 -5.19
CA TYR A 56 11.15 -0.86 -4.15
C TYR A 56 10.60 -1.90 -3.17
N GLY A 57 9.28 -1.98 -3.00
CA GLY A 57 8.64 -2.81 -1.98
C GLY A 57 8.32 -4.23 -2.44
N LEU A 58 7.99 -4.46 -3.73
CA LEU A 58 7.52 -5.75 -4.22
C LEU A 58 8.43 -6.94 -3.88
N GLU A 59 9.73 -6.80 -4.12
CA GLU A 59 10.68 -7.91 -3.92
C GLU A 59 11.20 -8.00 -2.48
N THR A 60 11.05 -6.93 -1.69
CA THR A 60 11.63 -6.84 -0.34
C THR A 60 10.62 -7.08 0.77
N GLU A 61 9.34 -6.83 0.51
CA GLU A 61 8.26 -6.99 1.46
C GLU A 61 7.53 -8.32 1.27
N ASN A 62 7.05 -8.84 2.39
CA ASN A 62 6.15 -10.00 2.47
C ASN A 62 5.19 -9.79 3.64
N LEU A 63 4.16 -10.64 3.72
CA LEU A 63 3.10 -10.49 4.71
C LEU A 63 3.65 -10.47 6.16
N LYS A 64 4.69 -11.26 6.44
CA LYS A 64 5.37 -11.29 7.74
C LYS A 64 6.03 -9.96 8.09
N THR A 65 6.85 -9.41 7.19
CA THR A 65 7.56 -8.13 7.41
C THR A 65 6.57 -6.97 7.55
N LEU A 66 5.52 -6.94 6.75
CA LEU A 66 4.44 -5.95 6.85
C LEU A 66 3.69 -6.06 8.18
N SER A 67 3.40 -7.28 8.65
CA SER A 67 2.80 -7.51 9.96
C SER A 67 3.71 -7.06 11.10
N HIS A 68 5.03 -7.25 11.00
CA HIS A 68 5.98 -6.71 11.97
C HIS A 68 5.99 -5.18 11.98
N LYS A 69 5.97 -4.52 10.81
CA LYS A 69 5.90 -3.06 10.71
C LYS A 69 4.62 -2.50 11.33
N LEU A 70 3.47 -3.10 11.03
CA LEU A 70 2.19 -2.71 11.62
C LEU A 70 2.18 -2.90 13.15
N ASN A 71 2.67 -4.04 13.64
CA ASN A 71 2.76 -4.31 15.08
C ASN A 71 3.70 -3.32 15.79
N ALA A 72 4.84 -2.98 15.17
CA ALA A 72 5.77 -2.00 15.71
C ALA A 72 5.13 -0.61 15.81
N SER A 73 4.43 -0.17 14.77
CA SER A 73 3.70 1.10 14.79
C SER A 73 2.62 1.14 15.88
N ALA A 74 1.83 0.06 16.01
CA ALA A 74 0.82 -0.06 17.07
C ALA A 74 1.42 -0.01 18.47
N LYS A 75 2.57 -0.67 18.70
CA LYS A 75 3.30 -0.65 19.98
C LYS A 75 3.91 0.72 20.26
N ASN A 76 4.44 1.41 19.25
CA ASN A 76 4.97 2.76 19.39
C ASN A 76 3.88 3.74 19.84
N LEU A 77 2.69 3.69 19.24
CA LEU A 77 1.56 4.52 19.66
C LEU A 77 1.10 4.20 21.10
N GLN A 78 1.03 2.92 21.47
CA GLN A 78 0.71 2.51 22.84
C GLN A 78 1.75 3.04 23.86
N ASN A 79 3.04 2.95 23.52
CA ASN A 79 4.13 3.45 24.35
C ASN A 79 4.09 4.97 24.47
N PHE A 80 3.80 5.67 23.37
CA PHE A 80 3.62 7.13 23.35
C PHE A 80 2.49 7.55 24.31
N ILE A 81 1.31 6.95 24.20
CA ILE A 81 0.17 7.21 25.09
C ILE A 81 0.54 6.96 26.56
N THR A 82 1.13 5.80 26.83
CA THR A 82 1.52 5.40 28.19
C THR A 82 2.57 6.36 28.77
N GLY A 83 3.53 6.79 27.95
CA GLY A 83 4.54 7.78 28.32
C GLY A 83 3.93 9.12 28.68
N ARG A 84 2.98 9.62 27.87
CA ARG A 84 2.27 10.88 28.18
C ARG A 84 1.51 10.81 29.50
N ARG A 85 0.79 9.72 29.75
CA ARG A 85 0.00 9.54 30.99
C ARG A 85 0.85 9.50 32.25
N ARG A 86 2.11 9.08 32.14
CA ARG A 86 3.08 9.08 33.25
C ARG A 86 3.70 10.46 33.50
N SER A 87 3.56 11.40 32.58
CA SER A 87 4.05 12.77 32.75
C SER A 87 3.25 13.51 33.82
N GLY A 88 3.95 14.22 34.71
CA GLY A 88 3.32 15.04 35.76
C GLY A 88 2.47 16.21 35.24
N HIS A 89 2.57 16.54 33.95
CA HIS A 89 1.83 17.60 33.27
C HIS A 89 0.73 17.07 32.34
N TYR A 90 0.27 15.83 32.53
CA TYR A 90 -0.78 15.25 31.69
C TYR A 90 -2.14 15.94 31.92
N ASP A 91 -2.62 16.66 30.90
CA ASP A 91 -3.88 17.42 30.92
C ASP A 91 -5.00 16.72 30.14
N GLY A 92 -4.81 15.48 29.69
CA GLY A 92 -5.73 14.86 28.73
C GLY A 92 -7.15 14.59 29.23
N ARG A 93 -7.43 14.75 30.53
CA ARG A 93 -8.80 14.69 31.08
C ARG A 93 -9.60 15.99 30.87
N THR A 94 -8.92 17.11 30.66
CA THR A 94 -9.53 18.43 30.44
C THR A 94 -9.30 18.92 29.02
N SER A 95 -8.14 18.59 28.44
CA SER A 95 -7.82 18.90 27.05
C SER A 95 -8.67 18.09 26.08
N ARG A 96 -9.07 18.74 24.99
CA ARG A 96 -9.74 18.14 23.82
C ARG A 96 -8.87 18.20 22.56
N LYS A 97 -7.69 18.83 22.66
CA LYS A 97 -6.78 18.99 21.52
C LYS A 97 -5.74 17.89 21.53
N LEU A 98 -5.74 17.07 20.48
CA LEU A 98 -4.71 16.05 20.28
C LEU A 98 -3.37 16.72 19.87
N PRO A 99 -2.25 16.36 20.51
CA PRO A 99 -0.92 16.77 20.07
C PRO A 99 -0.57 16.30 18.65
N ASN A 100 0.23 17.08 17.93
CA ASN A 100 0.58 16.77 16.53
C ASN A 100 1.37 15.45 16.40
N ASP A 101 2.31 15.17 17.31
CA ASP A 101 3.09 13.93 17.28
C ASP A 101 2.21 12.69 17.50
N PHE A 102 1.10 12.86 18.23
CA PHE A 102 0.10 11.81 18.40
C PHE A 102 -0.64 11.54 17.09
N LEU A 103 -1.09 12.60 16.41
CA LEU A 103 -1.77 12.48 15.12
C LEU A 103 -0.83 11.88 14.07
N THR A 104 0.44 12.28 14.06
CA THR A 104 1.49 11.71 13.20
C THR A 104 1.62 10.21 13.44
N SER A 105 1.70 9.79 14.71
CA SER A 105 1.77 8.35 15.06
C SER A 105 0.53 7.56 14.63
N VAL A 106 -0.67 8.18 14.63
CA VAL A 106 -1.89 7.55 14.10
C VAL A 106 -1.84 7.42 12.58
N VAL A 107 -1.35 8.45 11.87
CA VAL A 107 -1.15 8.41 10.42
C VAL A 107 -0.13 7.34 10.04
N ASP A 108 0.99 7.23 10.76
CA ASP A 108 2.00 6.17 10.56
C ASP A 108 1.42 4.77 10.76
N LEU A 109 0.55 4.60 11.76
CA LEU A 109 -0.16 3.34 12.01
C LEU A 109 -1.10 2.98 10.87
N ILE A 110 -1.87 3.95 10.37
CA ILE A 110 -2.77 3.76 9.23
C ILE A 110 -1.95 3.46 7.95
N GLY A 111 -0.81 4.13 7.74
CA GLY A 111 0.08 3.87 6.61
C GLY A 111 0.64 2.44 6.61
N ALA A 112 1.08 1.95 7.77
CA ALA A 112 1.53 0.57 7.92
C ALA A 112 0.38 -0.43 7.67
N ALA A 113 -0.84 -0.11 8.10
CA ALA A 113 -2.02 -0.94 7.85
C ALA A 113 -2.40 -0.97 6.37
N LYS A 114 -2.38 0.18 5.68
CA LYS A 114 -2.60 0.28 4.23
C LYS A 114 -1.63 -0.60 3.46
N SER A 115 -0.35 -0.59 3.84
CA SER A 115 0.67 -1.43 3.20
C SER A 115 0.37 -2.93 3.35
N LEU A 116 -0.05 -3.35 4.56
CA LEU A 116 -0.50 -4.73 4.80
C LEU A 116 -1.76 -5.09 3.97
N LEU A 117 -2.74 -4.18 3.91
CA LEU A 117 -3.98 -4.38 3.15
C LEU A 117 -3.71 -4.53 1.64
N ALA A 118 -2.87 -3.67 1.07
CA ALA A 118 -2.47 -3.75 -0.32
C ALA A 118 -1.84 -5.11 -0.67
N TRP A 119 -1.10 -5.71 0.27
CA TRP A 119 -0.55 -7.06 0.09
C TRP A 119 -1.63 -8.15 0.16
N LEU A 120 -2.59 -8.02 1.09
CA LEU A 120 -3.70 -8.96 1.24
C LEU A 120 -4.70 -8.94 0.07
N ASP A 121 -4.77 -7.83 -0.67
CA ASP A 121 -5.61 -7.69 -1.87
C ASP A 121 -4.99 -8.31 -3.13
N ARG A 122 -3.76 -8.83 -3.04
CA ARG A 122 -3.07 -9.52 -4.14
C ARG A 122 -3.30 -11.02 -4.12
N SER A 123 -3.14 -11.66 -5.28
CA SER A 123 -3.07 -13.12 -5.38
C SER A 123 -1.83 -13.65 -4.65
N PRO A 124 -1.90 -14.79 -3.95
CA PRO A 124 -3.09 -15.65 -3.77
C PRO A 124 -3.97 -15.26 -2.58
N PHE A 125 -3.56 -14.29 -1.75
CA PHE A 125 -4.26 -13.93 -0.50
C PHE A 125 -5.71 -13.52 -0.71
N ALA A 126 -5.99 -12.73 -1.75
CA ALA A 126 -7.34 -12.25 -2.05
C ALA A 126 -8.37 -13.38 -2.29
N ALA A 127 -7.90 -14.56 -2.69
CA ALA A 127 -8.75 -15.73 -2.95
C ALA A 127 -8.95 -16.62 -1.70
N VAL A 128 -8.25 -16.35 -0.59
CA VAL A 128 -8.28 -17.17 0.62
C VAL A 128 -9.17 -16.52 1.68
N THR A 129 -10.20 -17.24 2.12
CA THR A 129 -11.24 -16.72 3.02
C THR A 129 -10.68 -16.16 4.33
N ASP A 130 -9.74 -16.83 4.97
CA ASP A 130 -9.19 -16.38 6.27
C ASP A 130 -8.44 -15.04 6.15
N TYR A 131 -7.72 -14.84 5.04
CA TYR A 131 -7.07 -13.56 4.74
C TYR A 131 -8.08 -12.47 4.39
N SER A 132 -9.20 -12.82 3.75
CA SER A 132 -10.30 -11.87 3.52
C SER A 132 -10.95 -11.37 4.82
N VAL A 133 -11.12 -12.23 5.81
CA VAL A 133 -11.61 -11.87 7.15
C VAL A 133 -10.61 -10.97 7.86
N THR A 134 -9.33 -11.33 7.83
CA THR A 134 -8.24 -10.54 8.41
C THR A 134 -8.18 -9.14 7.79
N ARG A 135 -8.24 -9.05 6.46
CA ARG A 135 -8.29 -7.79 5.71
C ARG A 135 -9.47 -6.93 6.16
N ASN A 136 -10.68 -7.48 6.18
CA ASN A 136 -11.88 -6.74 6.56
C ASN A 136 -11.79 -6.23 8.01
N ASN A 137 -11.20 -7.02 8.92
CA ASN A 137 -10.97 -6.60 10.29
C ASN A 137 -9.99 -5.40 10.36
N VAL A 138 -8.85 -5.46 9.65
CA VAL A 138 -7.89 -4.36 9.60
C VAL A 138 -8.50 -3.09 8.99
N ILE A 139 -9.33 -3.22 7.94
CA ILE A 139 -10.08 -2.09 7.36
C ILE A 139 -10.98 -1.44 8.42
N GLN A 140 -11.78 -2.24 9.13
CA GLN A 140 -12.68 -1.73 10.17
C GLN A 140 -11.91 -1.00 11.28
N LEU A 141 -10.77 -1.54 11.73
CA LEU A 141 -9.93 -0.90 12.74
C LEU A 141 -9.32 0.42 12.25
N CYS A 142 -8.95 0.54 10.96
CA CYS A 142 -8.47 1.80 10.38
C CYS A 142 -9.58 2.85 10.28
N LEU A 143 -10.79 2.44 9.91
CA LEU A 143 -11.97 3.32 9.89
C LEU A 143 -12.33 3.77 11.31
N GLU A 144 -12.24 2.88 12.29
CA GLU A 144 -12.45 3.19 13.70
C GLU A 144 -11.41 4.20 14.20
N LEU A 145 -10.11 3.99 13.93
CA LEU A 145 -9.04 4.95 14.25
C LEU A 145 -9.34 6.35 13.69
N THR A 146 -9.69 6.41 12.41
CA THR A 146 -10.01 7.68 11.71
C THR A 146 -11.22 8.36 12.34
N THR A 147 -12.24 7.58 12.71
CA THR A 147 -13.43 8.09 13.38
C THR A 147 -13.10 8.60 14.79
N ILE A 148 -12.32 7.85 15.57
CA ILE A 148 -11.95 8.20 16.94
C ILE A 148 -11.19 9.53 16.99
N VAL A 149 -10.24 9.79 16.08
CA VAL A 149 -9.47 11.04 16.08
C VAL A 149 -10.30 12.26 15.66
N GLN A 150 -11.46 12.05 15.05
CA GLN A 150 -12.41 13.11 14.66
C GLN A 150 -13.50 13.35 15.70
N GLN A 151 -13.66 12.48 16.71
CA GLN A 151 -14.68 12.62 17.73
C GLN A 151 -14.35 13.76 18.71
N ASP A 152 -15.35 14.61 19.00
CA ASP A 152 -15.24 15.63 20.04
C ASP A 152 -15.39 14.99 21.43
N CYS A 153 -14.26 14.53 21.97
CA CYS A 153 -14.15 13.98 23.31
C CYS A 153 -12.82 14.40 23.95
N THR A 154 -12.65 14.09 25.23
CA THR A 154 -11.39 14.40 25.91
C THR A 154 -10.26 13.56 25.34
N VAL A 155 -9.04 14.10 25.37
CA VAL A 155 -7.83 13.36 24.92
C VAL A 155 -7.71 12.01 25.61
N TYR A 156 -8.08 11.91 26.90
CA TYR A 156 -8.08 10.67 27.66
C TYR A 156 -9.05 9.62 27.10
N GLU A 157 -10.25 10.03 26.69
CA GLU A 157 -11.24 9.13 26.06
C GLU A 157 -10.76 8.66 24.69
N THR A 158 -10.25 9.58 23.87
CA THR A 158 -9.64 9.29 22.57
C THR A 158 -8.51 8.27 22.70
N GLU A 159 -7.57 8.51 23.62
CA GLU A 159 -6.45 7.60 23.89
C GLU A 159 -6.93 6.20 24.33
N ASN A 160 -7.94 6.09 25.19
CA ASN A 160 -8.44 4.78 25.63
C ASN A 160 -9.02 3.95 24.48
N LYS A 161 -9.77 4.60 23.58
CA LYS A 161 -10.31 3.95 22.38
C LYS A 161 -9.18 3.53 21.44
N ILE A 162 -8.19 4.39 21.21
CA ILE A 162 -7.03 4.09 20.36
C ILE A 162 -6.18 2.95 20.94
N LEU A 163 -6.00 2.90 22.27
CA LEU A 163 -5.31 1.77 22.92
C LEU A 163 -6.02 0.44 22.67
N HIS A 164 -7.36 0.43 22.66
CA HIS A 164 -8.13 -0.76 22.32
C HIS A 164 -7.87 -1.20 20.88
N VAL A 165 -7.95 -0.28 19.92
CA VAL A 165 -7.67 -0.57 18.51
C VAL A 165 -6.23 -1.07 18.32
N CYS A 166 -5.24 -0.41 18.94
CA CYS A 166 -3.84 -0.83 18.86
C CYS A 166 -3.62 -2.26 19.38
N LYS A 167 -4.31 -2.63 20.46
CA LYS A 167 -4.25 -3.99 21.02
C LYS A 167 -4.84 -5.01 20.04
N THR A 168 -5.98 -4.70 19.44
CA THR A 168 -6.62 -5.58 18.44
C THR A 168 -5.74 -5.73 17.20
N LEU A 169 -5.19 -4.63 16.66
CA LEU A 169 -4.24 -4.67 15.55
C LEU A 169 -2.99 -5.49 15.88
N SER A 170 -2.44 -5.32 17.09
CA SER A 170 -1.27 -6.12 17.54
C SER A 170 -1.60 -7.60 17.56
N SER A 171 -2.79 -7.99 18.04
CA SER A 171 -3.23 -9.39 18.05
C SER A 171 -3.39 -9.97 16.64
N VAL A 172 -3.90 -9.18 15.69
CA VAL A 172 -3.98 -9.59 14.27
C VAL A 172 -2.58 -9.82 13.71
N CYS A 173 -1.64 -8.91 13.97
CA CYS A 173 -0.27 -9.04 13.51
C CYS A 173 0.42 -10.26 14.14
N ASP A 174 0.28 -10.46 15.44
CA ASP A 174 0.88 -11.60 16.14
C ASP A 174 0.33 -12.93 15.62
N HIS A 175 -0.96 -12.99 15.26
CA HIS A 175 -1.54 -14.14 14.59
C HIS A 175 -0.90 -14.41 13.23
N ILE A 176 -0.79 -13.41 12.35
CA ILE A 176 -0.13 -13.58 11.04
C ILE A 176 1.34 -14.00 11.21
N ILE A 177 2.07 -13.36 12.13
CA ILE A 177 3.48 -13.69 12.41
C ILE A 177 3.62 -15.13 12.91
N SER A 178 2.65 -15.63 13.68
CA SER A 178 2.66 -17.02 14.16
C SER A 178 2.56 -18.06 13.04
N LEU A 179 2.01 -17.69 11.88
CA LEU A 179 1.94 -18.51 10.67
C LEU A 179 3.27 -18.57 9.90
N SER A 180 4.40 -18.22 10.52
CA SER A 180 5.72 -18.11 9.87
C SER A 180 6.23 -19.35 9.12
N SER A 181 5.66 -20.54 9.35
CA SER A 181 5.96 -21.75 8.58
C SER A 181 5.22 -21.84 7.24
N ASP A 182 4.20 -21.00 7.01
CA ASP A 182 3.49 -20.90 5.74
C ASP A 182 4.37 -20.15 4.72
N PRO A 183 4.78 -20.80 3.60
CA PRO A 183 5.55 -20.14 2.55
C PRO A 183 4.86 -18.89 2.00
N LEU A 184 3.52 -18.87 1.92
CA LEU A 184 2.77 -17.72 1.44
C LEU A 184 3.03 -16.48 2.31
N VAL A 185 3.17 -16.66 3.62
CA VAL A 185 3.37 -15.54 4.57
C VAL A 185 4.79 -14.99 4.50
N SER A 186 5.76 -15.83 4.15
CA SER A 186 7.19 -15.51 4.21
C SER A 186 7.83 -15.17 2.85
N GLN A 187 7.15 -15.49 1.74
CA GLN A 187 7.65 -15.24 0.40
C GLN A 187 7.30 -13.83 -0.07
N SER A 188 8.29 -13.12 -0.63
CA SER A 188 8.10 -11.83 -1.30
C SER A 188 7.56 -12.04 -2.72
N ALA A 189 7.02 -10.98 -3.34
CA ALA A 189 6.69 -11.05 -4.76
C ALA A 189 7.98 -11.21 -5.59
N HIS A 190 7.86 -11.86 -6.75
CA HIS A 190 8.98 -12.10 -7.65
C HIS A 190 8.65 -11.54 -9.02
N LEU A 191 9.45 -10.58 -9.49
CA LEU A 191 9.30 -10.02 -10.83
C LEU A 191 10.08 -10.88 -11.83
N GLU A 192 9.39 -11.47 -12.80
CA GLU A 192 10.02 -12.29 -13.85
C GLU A 192 9.76 -11.72 -15.26
N VAL A 193 10.82 -11.58 -16.05
CA VAL A 193 10.72 -11.25 -17.48
C VAL A 193 10.59 -12.54 -18.28
N ILE A 194 9.46 -12.70 -18.97
CA ILE A 194 9.17 -13.89 -19.77
C ILE A 194 9.24 -13.54 -21.25
N GLN A 195 10.09 -14.26 -21.99
CA GLN A 195 10.18 -14.13 -23.44
C GLN A 195 9.31 -15.19 -24.11
N LEU A 196 8.26 -14.74 -24.81
CA LEU A 196 7.43 -15.59 -25.65
C LEU A 196 7.97 -15.56 -27.08
N ALA A 197 8.57 -16.67 -27.51
CA ALA A 197 9.12 -16.83 -28.85
C ALA A 197 8.17 -17.58 -29.79
N ASN A 198 8.46 -17.52 -31.10
CA ASN A 198 7.73 -18.25 -32.15
C ASN A 198 6.23 -17.89 -32.24
N ILE A 199 5.89 -16.63 -31.97
CA ILE A 199 4.52 -16.11 -32.10
C ILE A 199 4.24 -15.93 -33.59
N LYS A 200 3.30 -16.71 -34.13
CA LYS A 200 2.82 -16.49 -35.49
C LYS A 200 1.90 -15.26 -35.49
N PRO A 201 1.94 -14.38 -36.51
CA PRO A 201 1.07 -13.20 -36.58
C PRO A 201 -0.44 -13.52 -36.49
N SER A 202 -0.84 -14.73 -36.85
CA SER A 202 -2.22 -15.22 -36.78
C SER A 202 -2.60 -15.87 -35.44
N GLU A 203 -1.63 -16.16 -34.56
CA GLU A 203 -1.85 -16.74 -33.23
C GLU A 203 -1.69 -15.65 -32.17
N GLY A 204 -2.71 -15.45 -31.33
CA GLY A 204 -2.57 -14.64 -30.12
C GLY A 204 -1.66 -15.30 -29.09
N LEU A 205 -1.24 -14.54 -28.07
CA LEU A 205 -0.40 -15.07 -26.99
C LEU A 205 -1.11 -16.15 -26.14
N GLY A 206 -2.46 -16.16 -26.16
CA GLY A 206 -3.29 -17.08 -25.40
C GLY A 206 -3.34 -16.77 -23.91
N MET A 207 -3.27 -15.49 -23.53
CA MET A 207 -3.50 -15.02 -22.16
C MET A 207 -4.86 -14.37 -22.07
N TYR A 208 -5.56 -14.63 -20.97
CA TYR A 208 -6.76 -13.88 -20.59
C TYR A 208 -6.34 -12.83 -19.56
N ILE A 209 -6.53 -11.55 -19.89
CA ILE A 209 -6.17 -10.43 -19.02
C ILE A 209 -7.45 -9.71 -18.61
N LYS A 210 -7.58 -9.46 -17.31
CA LYS A 210 -8.62 -8.61 -16.75
C LYS A 210 -7.97 -7.36 -16.17
N SER A 211 -8.38 -6.20 -16.66
CA SER A 211 -8.02 -4.93 -16.04
C SER A 211 -8.96 -4.64 -14.86
N THR A 212 -8.39 -4.26 -13.73
CA THR A 212 -9.14 -3.81 -12.57
C THR A 212 -9.38 -2.30 -12.63
N TYR A 213 -10.25 -1.77 -11.77
CA TYR A 213 -10.60 -0.35 -11.77
C TYR A 213 -9.45 0.53 -11.23
N ASP A 214 -8.59 -0.05 -10.40
CA ASP A 214 -7.36 0.52 -9.84
C ASP A 214 -6.16 0.36 -10.78
N GLY A 215 -6.38 -0.09 -12.03
CA GLY A 215 -5.38 -0.08 -13.09
C GLY A 215 -4.46 -1.30 -13.14
N LEU A 216 -4.74 -2.37 -12.39
CA LEU A 216 -3.94 -3.60 -12.44
C LEU A 216 -4.36 -4.47 -13.63
N HIS A 217 -3.38 -5.07 -14.31
CA HIS A 217 -3.60 -6.00 -15.40
C HIS A 217 -3.31 -7.43 -14.96
N VAL A 218 -4.34 -8.15 -14.54
CA VAL A 218 -4.20 -9.48 -13.94
C VAL A 218 -4.50 -10.58 -14.95
N ILE A 219 -3.63 -11.57 -15.03
CA ILE A 219 -3.81 -12.77 -15.84
C ILE A 219 -4.83 -13.68 -15.14
N THR A 220 -5.92 -14.02 -15.82
CA THR A 220 -6.97 -14.89 -15.27
C THR A 220 -6.86 -16.34 -15.76
N GLY A 221 -6.00 -16.59 -16.75
CA GLY A 221 -5.67 -17.92 -17.23
C GLY A 221 -4.96 -17.88 -18.58
N THR A 222 -4.64 -19.07 -19.08
CA THR A 222 -4.01 -19.28 -20.38
C THR A 222 -4.82 -20.27 -21.23
N THR A 223 -4.80 -20.10 -22.54
CA THR A 223 -5.36 -21.08 -23.48
C THR A 223 -4.39 -22.27 -23.58
N GLU A 224 -4.90 -23.50 -23.48
CA GLU A 224 -4.09 -24.72 -23.58
C GLU A 224 -3.24 -24.73 -24.86
N ASN A 225 -1.98 -25.15 -24.75
CA ASN A 225 -1.01 -25.21 -25.85
C ASN A 225 -0.68 -23.86 -26.51
N SER A 226 -1.14 -22.71 -25.99
CA SER A 226 -0.74 -21.39 -26.48
C SER A 226 0.71 -21.04 -26.14
N PRO A 227 1.31 -19.99 -26.76
CA PRO A 227 2.63 -19.51 -26.36
C PRO A 227 2.76 -19.26 -24.85
N ALA A 228 1.75 -18.63 -24.24
CA ALA A 228 1.74 -18.37 -22.80
C ALA A 228 1.65 -19.65 -21.96
N ASP A 229 0.81 -20.63 -22.33
CA ASP A 229 0.71 -21.90 -21.61
C ASP A 229 1.99 -22.74 -21.74
N ARG A 230 2.60 -22.78 -22.92
CA ARG A 230 3.80 -23.61 -23.18
C ARG A 230 5.03 -23.16 -22.39
N CYS A 231 5.12 -21.90 -21.98
CA CYS A 231 6.26 -21.43 -21.17
C CYS A 231 6.21 -21.92 -19.71
N LYS A 232 5.02 -22.33 -19.22
CA LYS A 232 4.78 -22.83 -17.84
C LYS A 232 5.27 -21.89 -16.73
N LYS A 233 5.38 -20.59 -17.04
CA LYS A 233 5.83 -19.52 -16.13
C LYS A 233 4.77 -18.46 -15.89
N ILE A 234 3.66 -18.53 -16.62
CA ILE A 234 2.54 -17.59 -16.55
C ILE A 234 1.37 -18.31 -15.89
N HIS A 235 0.85 -17.75 -14.80
CA HIS A 235 -0.19 -18.33 -13.99
C HIS A 235 -1.35 -17.36 -13.77
N ALA A 236 -2.51 -17.92 -13.44
CA ALA A 236 -3.64 -17.10 -13.01
C ALA A 236 -3.31 -16.40 -11.68
N GLY A 237 -3.54 -15.09 -11.64
CA GLY A 237 -3.19 -14.23 -10.51
C GLY A 237 -1.90 -13.43 -10.72
N ASP A 238 -1.10 -13.74 -11.76
CA ASP A 238 0.07 -12.95 -12.11
C ASP A 238 -0.34 -11.57 -12.63
N GLU A 239 0.43 -10.54 -12.25
CA GLU A 239 0.24 -9.16 -12.70
C GLU A 239 1.18 -8.86 -13.87
N VAL A 240 0.64 -8.26 -14.93
CA VAL A 240 1.43 -7.77 -16.06
C VAL A 240 1.93 -6.37 -15.73
N ILE A 241 3.23 -6.25 -15.47
CA ILE A 241 3.88 -4.96 -15.17
C ILE A 241 4.36 -4.28 -16.46
N GLN A 242 4.85 -5.05 -17.43
CA GLN A 242 5.52 -4.51 -18.61
C GLN A 242 5.35 -5.40 -19.84
N VAL A 243 5.13 -4.78 -21.00
CA VAL A 243 5.14 -5.45 -22.30
C VAL A 243 6.17 -4.77 -23.20
N ASN A 244 7.14 -5.51 -23.73
CA ASN A 244 8.18 -4.98 -24.62
C ASN A 244 8.88 -3.71 -24.11
N HIS A 245 9.24 -3.68 -22.83
CA HIS A 245 9.87 -2.52 -22.18
C HIS A 245 8.97 -1.29 -22.00
N GLN A 246 7.66 -1.45 -22.15
CA GLN A 246 6.66 -0.44 -21.86
C GLN A 246 5.79 -0.87 -20.69
N THR A 247 5.78 -0.08 -19.62
CA THR A 247 4.86 -0.27 -18.48
C THR A 247 3.42 -0.13 -18.97
N VAL A 248 2.55 -1.04 -18.52
CA VAL A 248 1.14 -1.11 -18.93
C VAL A 248 0.22 -0.62 -17.83
#